data_AF-A0A1G3QV63-F1
#
_entry.id   AF-A0A1G3QV63-F1
#
_cell.length_a   1.000
_cell.length_b   1.000
_cell.length_c   1.000
_cell.angle_alpha   90.00
_cell.angle_beta   90.00
_cell.angle_gamma   90.00
#
_symmetry.space_group_name_H-M   'P 1'
#
loop_
_entity.id
_entity.type
_entity.pdbx_description
1 polymer ?
#
loop_
_entity_poly.entity_id
_entity_poly.type
_entity_poly.pdbx_seq_one_letter_code
_entity_poly.pdbx_strand_id
1 'polypeptide(L)' 'MRKKAMPRKKSKNSRYAGFVRPYILLTDDENWLVEQERTRQKFDKGEYLRRAVLYIAKNKIDLSEK' A
#
# COMPACT_ATOMS: atom_id res chain seq x y z
N MET A 1 38.97 2.16 -21.21
CA MET A 1 37.77 1.32 -21.50
C MET A 1 36.81 1.37 -20.31
N ARG A 2 35.60 1.94 -20.47
CA ARG A 2 34.56 1.92 -19.42
C ARG A 2 33.99 0.50 -19.32
N LYS A 3 34.16 -0.16 -18.17
CA LYS A 3 33.48 -1.44 -17.89
C LYS A 3 31.97 -1.17 -17.92
N LYS A 4 31.25 -1.75 -18.90
CA LYS A 4 29.77 -1.79 -18.90
C LYS A 4 29.35 -2.39 -17.56
N ALA A 5 28.66 -1.61 -16.73
CA ALA A 5 28.07 -2.13 -15.50
C ALA A 5 27.08 -3.23 -15.88
N MET A 6 27.41 -4.49 -15.59
CA MET A 6 26.49 -5.59 -15.84
C MET A 6 25.27 -5.44 -14.93
N PRO A 7 24.05 -5.75 -15.41
CA PRO A 7 22.86 -5.67 -14.58
C PRO A 7 23.05 -6.55 -13.34
N ARG A 8 22.86 -6.01 -12.14
CA ARG A 8 22.89 -6.80 -10.91
C ARG A 8 21.90 -7.95 -11.07
N LYS A 9 22.39 -9.19 -10.93
CA LYS A 9 21.60 -10.43 -11.00
C LYS A 9 20.44 -10.29 -9.99
N LYS A 10 19.22 -10.07 -10.48
CA LYS A 10 18.02 -9.98 -9.62
C LYS A 10 17.93 -11.28 -8.81
N SER A 11 18.03 -11.19 -7.49
CA SER A 11 18.02 -12.37 -6.61
C SER A 11 16.78 -13.21 -6.87
N LYS A 12 16.83 -14.55 -6.80
CA LYS A 12 15.62 -15.40 -6.99
C LYS A 12 14.47 -15.08 -6.02
N ASN A 13 14.75 -14.44 -4.88
CA ASN A 13 13.74 -13.93 -3.93
C ASN A 13 13.13 -12.56 -4.34
N SER A 14 13.44 -12.07 -5.54
CA SER A 14 13.08 -10.73 -6.05
C SER A 14 11.63 -10.56 -6.46
N ARG A 15 10.76 -11.58 -6.34
CA ARG A 15 9.36 -11.44 -6.78
C ARG A 15 8.62 -10.29 -6.08
N TYR A 16 9.11 -9.89 -4.89
CA TYR A 16 8.64 -8.73 -4.14
C TYR A 16 9.72 -7.68 -3.84
N ALA A 17 10.96 -7.85 -4.35
CA ALA A 17 12.04 -6.87 -4.15
C ALA A 17 11.75 -5.62 -4.99
N GLY A 18 11.05 -4.66 -4.39
CA GLY A 18 10.57 -3.44 -5.03
C GLY A 18 9.16 -3.02 -4.60
N PHE A 19 8.42 -3.89 -3.90
CA PHE A 19 7.12 -3.54 -3.35
C PHE A 19 7.28 -3.04 -1.92
N VAL A 20 7.01 -1.75 -1.71
CA VAL A 20 6.84 -1.21 -0.35
C VAL A 20 5.55 -1.81 0.21
N ARG A 21 5.64 -2.59 1.27
CA ARG A 21 4.50 -3.04 2.08
C ARG A 21 4.44 -2.14 3.31
N PRO A 22 3.72 -1.01 3.27
CA PRO A 22 3.59 -0.19 4.46
C PRO A 22 2.86 -0.99 5.54
N TYR A 23 3.41 -1.01 6.75
CA TYR A 23 2.72 -1.53 7.91
C TYR A 23 1.78 -0.43 8.40
N ILE A 24 0.48 -0.60 8.15
CA ILE A 24 -0.56 0.26 8.70
C ILE A 24 -1.00 -0.40 10.00
N LEU A 25 -0.77 0.29 11.12
CA LEU A 25 -1.30 -0.11 12.41
C LEU A 25 -2.67 0.54 12.57
N LEU A 26 -3.69 -0.29 12.77
CA LEU A 26 -5.06 0.13 13.08
C LEU A 26 -5.36 -0.36 14.49
N THR A 27 -6.09 0.45 15.25
CA THR A 27 -6.79 -0.01 16.44
C THR A 27 -7.87 -1.05 16.06
N ASP A 28 -8.37 -1.81 17.03
CA ASP A 28 -9.41 -2.81 16.78
C ASP A 28 -10.70 -2.18 16.21
N ASP A 29 -11.08 -1.00 16.70
CA ASP A 29 -12.26 -0.26 16.23
C ASP A 29 -12.09 0.21 14.78
N GLU A 30 -10.94 0.83 14.45
CA GLU A 30 -10.63 1.25 13.08
C GLU A 30 -10.58 0.07 12.13
N ASN A 31 -9.99 -1.04 12.58
CA ASN A 31 -9.96 -2.27 11.83
C ASN A 31 -11.38 -2.76 11.54
N TRP A 32 -12.28 -2.70 12.51
CA TRP A 32 -13.66 -3.14 12.32
C TRP A 32 -14.45 -2.27 11.36
N LEU A 33 -14.22 -0.95 11.38
CA LEU A 33 -14.79 -0.03 10.39
C LEU A 33 -14.28 -0.35 8.97
N VAL A 34 -12.99 -0.63 8.82
CA VAL A 34 -12.41 -1.05 7.53
C VAL A 34 -13.02 -2.37 7.04
N GLU A 35 -13.20 -3.34 7.93
CA GLU A 35 -13.80 -4.65 7.61
C GLU A 35 -15.26 -4.52 7.15
N GLN A 36 -16.06 -3.69 7.82
CA GLN A 36 -17.44 -3.41 7.40
C GLN A 36 -17.48 -2.75 6.02
N GLU A 37 -16.66 -1.73 5.80
CA GLU A 37 -16.66 -0.97 4.55
C GLU A 37 -16.14 -1.77 3.36
N ARG A 38 -15.04 -2.52 3.53
CA ARG A 38 -14.54 -3.38 2.44
C ARG A 38 -15.57 -4.44 2.06
N THR A 39 -16.32 -4.96 3.03
CA THR A 39 -17.35 -5.99 2.80
C THR A 39 -18.52 -5.41 2.05
N ARG A 40 -19.02 -4.24 2.48
CA ARG A 40 -20.07 -3.48 1.79
C ARG A 40 -19.73 -3.21 0.34
N GLN A 41 -18.47 -2.85 0.07
CA GLN A 41 -17.98 -2.50 -1.26
C GLN A 41 -17.40 -3.71 -2.05
N LYS A 42 -17.41 -4.91 -1.46
CA LYS A 42 -16.90 -6.16 -2.06
C LYS A 42 -15.44 -6.09 -2.52
N PHE A 43 -14.57 -5.48 -1.70
CA PHE A 43 -13.14 -5.43 -1.94
C PHE A 43 -12.36 -6.36 -0.99
N ASP A 44 -11.23 -6.87 -1.48
CA ASP A 44 -10.18 -7.37 -0.61
C ASP A 44 -9.66 -6.23 0.27
N LYS A 45 -9.26 -6.54 1.51
CA LYS A 45 -8.81 -5.54 2.47
C LYS A 45 -7.62 -4.72 1.96
N GLY A 46 -6.65 -5.38 1.34
CA GLY A 46 -5.47 -4.70 0.81
C GLY A 46 -5.82 -3.76 -0.34
N GLU A 47 -6.74 -4.18 -1.21
CA GLU A 47 -7.22 -3.35 -2.32
C GLU A 47 -8.05 -2.16 -1.84
N TYR A 48 -8.90 -2.37 -0.83
CA TYR A 48 -9.67 -1.30 -0.20
C TYR A 48 -8.76 -0.20 0.38
N LEU A 49 -7.78 -0.61 1.20
CA LEU A 49 -6.83 0.33 1.80
C LEU A 49 -6.01 1.07 0.73
N ARG A 50 -5.58 0.36 -0.32
CA ARG A 50 -4.87 0.98 -1.45
C ARG A 50 -5.71 2.06 -2.12
N ARG A 51 -6.99 1.79 -2.38
CA ARG A 51 -7.91 2.76 -2.97
C ARG A 51 -8.15 3.96 -2.06
N ALA A 52 -8.29 3.74 -0.76
CA ALA A 52 -8.45 4.82 0.22
C ALA A 52 -7.24 5.76 0.20
N VAL A 53 -6.02 5.22 0.23
CA VAL A 53 -4.77 6.02 0.14
C VAL A 53 -4.72 6.80 -1.17
N LEU A 54 -5.03 6.16 -2.31
CA LEU A 54 -5.05 6.83 -3.61
C LEU A 54 -6.12 7.93 -3.68
N TYR A 55 -7.28 7.72 -3.03
CA TYR A 55 -8.34 8.70 -2.96
C TYR A 55 -7.92 9.93 -2.15
N ILE A 56 -7.32 9.73 -0.98
CA ILE A 56 -6.77 10.81 -0.14
C ILE A 56 -5.72 11.60 -0.93
N ALA A 57 -4.75 10.92 -1.54
CA ALA A 57 -3.68 11.54 -2.32
C ALA A 57 -4.22 12.32 -3.54
N LYS A 58 -5.17 11.74 -4.27
CA LYS A 58 -5.79 12.39 -5.44
C LYS A 58 -6.55 13.66 -5.07
N ASN A 59 -7.29 13.63 -3.97
CA ASN A 59 -8.13 14.75 -3.54
C ASN A 59 -7.43 15.72 -2.59
N LYS A 60 -6.14 15.47 -2.26
CA LYS A 60 -5.35 16.29 -1.33
C LYS A 60 -6.07 16.51 0.01
N ILE A 61 -6.68 15.45 0.55
CA ILE A 61 -7.37 15.50 1.83
C ILE A 61 -6.32 15.60 2.93
N ASP A 62 -6.31 16.72 3.66
CA ASP A 62 -5.52 16.89 4.87
C ASP A 62 -6.41 16.58 6.09
N LEU A 63 -5.95 15.66 6.94
CA LEU A 63 -6.64 15.24 8.17
C LEU A 63 -5.98 15.81 9.43
N SER A 64 -4.91 16.62 9.29
CA SER A 64 -4.15 17.16 10.42
C SER A 64 -4.81 18.37 11.10
N GLU A 65 -5.84 18.97 10.48
CA GLU A 65 -6.55 20.15 11.00
C GLU A 65 -7.82 19.82 11.81
N LYS A 66 -8.03 18.55 12.20
CA LYS A 66 -9.13 18.12 13.09
C LYS A 66 -8.62 17.80 14.48
#